data_AF-A0A1J5MHG0-F1
#
_entry.id   AF-A0A1J5MHG0-F1
#
_cell.length_a   1.000
_cell.length_b   1.000
_cell.length_c   1.000
_cell.angle_alpha   90.00
_cell.angle_beta   90.00
_cell.angle_gamma   90.00
#
_symmetry.space_group_name_H-M   'P 1'
#
loop_
_entity.id
_entity.type
_entity.pdbx_description
1 polymer ?
#
loop_
_entity_poly.entity_id
_entity_poly.type
_entity_poly.pdbx_seq_one_letter_code
_entity_poly.pdbx_strand_id
1 'polypeptide(L)'
;MTKEVGSVAKRQLGIKISTAAYGVLEGRARDRGMSPTTFARWLLLDRLGYEGEVVFRGPRRKKVIKPLSTEYRAALSLLQELQLIKMRLDQISPPRKKRKQTPAIIVDPEEIAKTLHDAQALFRRVLASMSKADK
;
A
#
# COMPACT_ATOMS: atom_id res chain seq x y z
N MET A 1 -44.53 7.57 -20.84
CA MET A 1 -43.88 8.74 -20.20
C MET A 1 -43.10 8.26 -18.98
N THR A 2 -41.82 7.93 -19.16
CA THR A 2 -40.91 7.58 -18.06
C THR A 2 -40.36 8.87 -17.47
N LYS A 3 -40.80 9.23 -16.26
CA LYS A 3 -40.22 10.37 -15.54
C LYS A 3 -38.76 10.03 -15.21
N GLU A 4 -37.85 10.80 -15.81
CA GLU A 4 -36.45 10.80 -15.39
C GLU A 4 -36.40 11.25 -13.93
N VAL A 5 -36.07 10.32 -13.03
CA VAL A 5 -35.78 10.66 -11.63
C VAL A 5 -34.43 11.35 -11.64
N GLY A 6 -34.45 12.68 -11.79
CA GLY A 6 -33.29 13.54 -11.73
C GLY A 6 -32.42 13.21 -10.51
N SER A 7 -31.10 13.32 -10.68
CA SER A 7 -30.11 13.14 -9.63
C SER A 7 -30.43 14.04 -8.43
N VAL A 8 -31.12 13.48 -7.43
CA VAL A 8 -31.48 14.21 -6.20
C VAL A 8 -30.18 14.46 -5.44
N ALA A 9 -29.78 15.72 -5.34
CA ALA A 9 -28.66 16.15 -4.53
C ALA A 9 -28.80 15.57 -3.11
N LYS A 10 -27.80 14.79 -2.68
CA LYS A 10 -27.81 14.13 -1.38
C LYS A 10 -27.62 15.17 -0.27
N ARG A 11 -28.72 15.72 0.24
CA ARG A 11 -28.72 16.56 1.44
C ARG A 11 -28.45 15.67 2.66
N GLN A 12 -27.41 16.00 3.42
CA GLN A 12 -27.08 15.31 4.66
C GLN A 12 -27.71 16.05 5.84
N LEU A 13 -28.32 15.31 6.75
CA LEU A 13 -28.85 15.83 8.00
C LEU A 13 -28.01 15.26 9.15
N GLY A 14 -27.29 16.13 9.86
CA GLY A 14 -26.52 15.75 11.04
C GLY A 14 -27.40 15.83 12.30
N ILE A 15 -27.69 14.70 12.93
CA ILE A 15 -28.42 14.63 14.20
C ILE A 15 -27.45 14.22 15.30
N LYS A 16 -27.39 15.00 16.38
CA LYS A 16 -26.68 14.61 17.60
C LYS A 16 -27.61 13.77 18.48
N ILE A 17 -27.18 12.57 18.82
CA ILE A 17 -27.87 11.68 19.76
C ILE A 17 -26.88 11.13 20.78
N SER A 18 -27.39 10.69 21.92
CA SER A 18 -26.57 10.03 22.93
C SER A 18 -26.04 8.68 22.42
N THR A 19 -24.94 8.20 23.01
CA THR A 19 -24.36 6.89 22.70
C THR A 19 -25.33 5.74 22.98
N ALA A 20 -26.09 5.82 24.08
CA ALA A 20 -27.12 4.86 24.40
C ALA A 20 -28.23 4.81 23.33
N ALA A 21 -28.70 5.98 22.86
CA ALA A 21 -29.71 6.05 21.81
C ALA A 21 -29.18 5.51 20.47
N TYR A 22 -27.91 5.77 20.14
CA TYR A 22 -27.27 5.19 18.97
C TYR A 22 -27.17 3.66 19.06
N GLY A 23 -26.82 3.11 20.23
CA GLY A 23 -26.76 1.66 20.44
C GLY A 23 -28.10 0.96 20.21
N VAL A 24 -29.20 1.54 20.69
CA VAL A 24 -30.56 1.01 20.43
C VAL A 24 -30.91 1.07 18.94
N LEU A 25 -30.55 2.17 18.28
CA LEU A 25 -30.79 2.37 16.84
C LEU A 25 -30.01 1.35 16.01
N GLU A 26 -28.74 1.12 16.35
CA GLU A 26 -27.90 0.14 15.68
C GLU A 26 -28.43 -1.30 15.84
N GLY A 27 -28.84 -1.67 17.06
CA GLY A 27 -29.43 -2.98 17.33
C GLY A 27 -30.67 -3.25 16.47
N ARG A 28 -31.62 -2.30 16.47
CA ARG A 28 -32.85 -2.42 15.67
C ARG A 28 -32.60 -2.40 14.16
N ALA A 29 -31.59 -1.67 13.70
CA ALA A 29 -31.18 -1.69 12.30
C ALA A 29 -30.65 -3.08 11.90
N ARG A 30 -29.85 -3.70 12.77
CA ARG A 30 -29.29 -5.04 12.57
C ARG A 30 -30.37 -6.12 12.53
N ASP A 31 -31.34 -6.08 13.44
CA ASP A 31 -32.48 -7.02 13.49
C ASP A 31 -33.28 -7.01 12.17
N ARG A 32 -33.30 -5.86 11.49
CA ARG A 32 -33.95 -5.69 10.19
C ARG A 32 -33.01 -5.78 8.99
N GLY A 33 -31.76 -6.20 9.20
CA GLY A 33 -30.77 -6.39 8.13
C GLY A 33 -30.41 -5.12 7.36
N MET A 34 -30.52 -3.93 7.98
CA MET A 34 -30.28 -2.65 7.33
C MET A 34 -29.21 -1.81 8.03
N SER A 35 -28.67 -0.79 7.34
CA SER A 35 -27.70 0.12 7.96
C SER A 35 -28.38 1.05 8.98
N PRO A 36 -27.68 1.49 10.04
CA PRO A 36 -28.23 2.44 11.02
C PRO A 36 -28.81 3.71 10.37
N THR A 37 -28.14 4.26 9.37
CA THR A 37 -28.62 5.45 8.64
C THR A 37 -29.88 5.15 7.83
N THR A 38 -29.96 3.98 7.21
CA THR A 38 -31.17 3.54 6.49
C THR A 38 -32.34 3.40 7.45
N PHE A 39 -32.11 2.79 8.61
CA PHE A 39 -33.12 2.61 9.64
C PHE A 39 -33.60 3.94 10.23
N ALA A 40 -32.68 4.85 10.52
CA ALA A 40 -33.00 6.20 11.00
C ALA A 40 -33.89 6.94 9.99
N ARG A 41 -33.55 6.85 8.69
CA ARG A 41 -34.36 7.43 7.62
C ARG A 41 -35.75 6.80 7.53
N TRP A 42 -35.85 5.47 7.61
CA TRP A 42 -37.13 4.77 7.64
C TRP A 42 -37.97 5.24 8.82
N LEU A 43 -37.40 5.28 10.02
CA LEU A 43 -38.11 5.68 11.24
C LEU A 43 -38.62 7.13 11.18
N LEU A 44 -37.85 8.05 10.57
CA LEU A 44 -38.30 9.42 10.35
C LEU A 44 -39.46 9.49 9.35
N LEU A 45 -39.38 8.73 8.25
CA LEU A 45 -40.43 8.72 7.22
C LEU A 45 -41.72 8.05 7.72
N ASP A 46 -41.59 6.96 8.47
CA ASP A 46 -42.67 6.24 9.16
C ASP A 46 -43.44 7.20 10.10
N ARG A 47 -42.72 7.98 10.92
CA ARG A 47 -43.32 8.97 11.81
C ARG A 47 -43.99 10.15 11.11
N LEU A 48 -43.59 10.43 9.87
CA LEU A 48 -44.16 11.50 9.05
C LEU A 48 -45.30 10.99 8.14
N GLY A 49 -45.64 9.70 8.21
CA GLY A 49 -46.70 9.10 7.38
C GLY A 49 -46.30 8.81 5.93
N TYR A 50 -45.00 8.79 5.63
CA TYR A 50 -44.44 8.52 4.29
C TYR A 50 -43.99 7.06 4.12
N GLU A 51 -44.79 6.11 4.60
CA GLU A 51 -44.46 4.68 4.62
C GLU A 51 -44.12 4.12 3.21
N GLY A 52 -44.74 4.66 2.16
CA GLY A 52 -44.56 4.21 0.76
C GLY A 52 -43.31 4.72 0.04
N GLU A 53 -42.57 5.68 0.58
CA GLU A 53 -41.38 6.25 -0.09
C GLU A 53 -40.07 5.52 0.26
N VAL A 54 -40.11 4.59 1.23
CA VAL A 54 -38.93 3.83 1.62
C VAL A 54 -38.71 2.68 0.64
N VAL A 55 -38.02 2.98 -0.47
CA VAL A 55 -37.50 1.95 -1.35
C VAL A 55 -36.43 1.18 -0.59
N PHE A 56 -36.82 0.03 -0.02
CA PHE A 56 -35.90 -0.99 0.47
C PHE A 56 -35.11 -1.53 -0.72
N ARG A 57 -34.01 -0.85 -1.05
CA ARG A 57 -32.98 -1.45 -1.89
C ARG A 57 -32.44 -2.60 -1.06
N GLY A 58 -32.81 -3.83 -1.43
CA GLY A 58 -32.36 -5.06 -0.78
C GLY A 58 -30.84 -5.07 -0.54
N PRO A 59 -30.34 -5.99 0.30
CA PRO A 59 -28.95 -5.98 0.73
C PRO A 59 -28.05 -5.77 -0.48
N ARG A 60 -27.29 -4.67 -0.46
CA ARG A 60 -26.31 -4.34 -1.51
C ARG A 60 -25.53 -5.62 -1.76
N ARG A 61 -25.64 -6.19 -2.99
CA ARG A 61 -24.86 -7.36 -3.39
C ARG A 61 -23.45 -7.12 -2.87
N LYS A 62 -22.99 -7.95 -1.92
CA LYS A 62 -21.61 -7.88 -1.42
C LYS A 62 -20.77 -7.87 -2.69
N LYS A 63 -19.93 -6.84 -2.87
CA LYS A 63 -18.94 -6.88 -3.94
C LYS A 63 -18.15 -8.15 -3.66
N VAL A 64 -18.40 -9.19 -4.45
CA VAL A 64 -17.59 -10.40 -4.43
C VAL A 64 -16.23 -9.90 -4.90
N ILE A 65 -15.35 -9.63 -3.94
CA ILE A 65 -13.95 -9.36 -4.24
C ILE A 65 -13.48 -10.65 -4.86
N LYS A 66 -13.37 -10.65 -6.19
CA LYS A 66 -12.85 -11.80 -6.91
C LYS A 66 -11.50 -12.14 -6.26
N PRO A 67 -11.27 -13.40 -5.86
CA PRO A 67 -9.98 -13.76 -5.31
C PRO A 67 -8.91 -13.36 -6.33
N LEU A 68 -7.85 -12.70 -5.87
CA LEU A 68 -6.68 -12.38 -6.71
C LEU A 68 -6.27 -13.66 -7.45
N SER A 69 -6.08 -13.56 -8.77
CA SER A 69 -5.61 -14.69 -9.56
C SER A 69 -4.31 -15.22 -8.97
N THR A 70 -4.04 -16.50 -9.17
CA THR A 70 -2.83 -17.17 -8.70
C THR A 70 -1.55 -16.43 -9.14
N GLU A 71 -1.57 -15.86 -10.34
CA GLU A 71 -0.52 -15.01 -10.89
C GLU A 71 -0.27 -13.75 -10.04
N TYR A 72 -1.34 -13.02 -9.66
CA TYR A 72 -1.19 -11.83 -8.82
C TYR A 72 -0.68 -12.18 -7.42
N ARG A 73 -1.06 -13.34 -6.87
CA ARG A 73 -0.53 -13.81 -5.58
C ARG A 73 0.95 -14.15 -5.69
N ALA A 74 1.37 -14.84 -6.75
CA ALA A 74 2.77 -15.16 -7.00
C ALA A 74 3.61 -13.88 -7.18
N ALA A 75 3.10 -12.90 -7.95
CA ALA A 75 3.75 -11.61 -8.13
C ALA A 75 3.90 -10.83 -6.81
N LEU A 76 2.89 -10.86 -5.94
CA LEU A 76 2.97 -10.24 -4.61
C LEU A 76 3.99 -10.93 -3.70
N SER A 77 4.06 -12.27 -3.71
CA SER A 77 5.07 -13.01 -2.96
C SER A 77 6.48 -12.67 -3.44
N LEU A 78 6.72 -12.63 -4.75
CA LEU A 78 8.02 -12.23 -5.31
C LEU A 78 8.40 -10.80 -4.93
N LEU A 79 7.44 -9.86 -4.94
CA LEU A 79 7.69 -8.48 -4.51
C LEU A 79 8.07 -8.39 -3.03
N GLN A 80 7.44 -9.19 -2.16
CA GLN A 80 7.78 -9.26 -0.74
C GLN A 80 9.20 -9.82 -0.54
N GLU A 81 9.57 -10.88 -1.27
CA GLU A 81 10.91 -11.45 -1.22
C GLU A 81 11.97 -10.45 -1.69
N LEU A 82 11.73 -9.73 -2.80
CA LEU A 82 12.61 -8.68 -3.28
C LEU A 82 12.77 -7.53 -2.28
N GLN A 83 11.69 -7.16 -1.58
CA GLN A 83 11.74 -6.13 -0.54
C GLN A 83 12.59 -6.58 0.66
N LEU A 84 12.50 -7.85 1.06
CA LEU A 84 13.36 -8.42 2.11
C LEU A 84 14.82 -8.46 1.68
N ILE A 85 15.11 -8.85 0.43
CA ILE A 85 16.46 -8.84 -0.13
C ILE A 85 17.01 -7.41 -0.12
N LYS A 86 16.23 -6.42 -0.59
CA LYS A 86 16.62 -5.00 -0.55
C LYS A 86 16.93 -4.55 0.87
N MET A 87 16.08 -4.90 1.84
CA MET A 87 16.30 -4.52 3.24
C MET A 87 17.57 -5.14 3.83
N ARG A 88 17.88 -6.40 3.49
CA ARG A 88 19.14 -7.05 3.87
C ARG A 88 20.35 -6.40 3.17
N LEU A 89 20.22 -6.00 1.92
CA LEU A 89 21.26 -5.26 1.21
C LEU A 89 21.50 -3.88 1.82
N ASP A 90 20.44 -3.18 2.22
CA ASP A 90 20.53 -1.89 2.93
C ASP A 90 21.16 -2.05 4.33
N GLN A 91 21.11 -3.26 4.94
CA GLN A 91 21.83 -3.57 6.19
C GLN A 91 23.31 -3.87 5.96
N ILE A 92 23.65 -4.57 4.88
CA ILE A 92 25.04 -4.95 4.52
C ILE A 92 25.81 -3.75 3.95
N SER A 93 25.14 -2.94 3.15
CA SER A 93 25.65 -1.70 2.59
C SER A 93 24.72 -0.59 3.05
N PRO A 94 24.88 -0.09 4.29
CA PRO A 94 24.13 1.06 4.76
C PRO A 94 24.24 2.15 3.69
N PRO A 95 23.11 2.71 3.21
CA PRO A 95 23.16 3.74 2.19
C PRO A 95 24.12 4.80 2.69
N ARG A 96 25.19 5.06 1.93
CA ARG A 96 26.23 6.04 2.26
C ARG A 96 25.54 7.36 2.59
N LYS A 97 25.21 7.58 3.86
CA LYS A 97 24.81 8.88 4.37
C LYS A 97 25.99 9.76 4.03
N LYS A 98 25.77 10.74 3.14
CA LYS A 98 26.78 11.71 2.72
C LYS A 98 27.47 12.21 4.00
N ARG A 99 28.69 11.71 4.20
CA ARG A 99 29.52 12.00 5.35
C ARG A 99 29.77 13.50 5.26
N LYS A 100 29.22 14.27 6.20
CA LYS A 100 29.62 15.67 6.37
C LYS A 100 31.14 15.67 6.56
N GLN A 101 31.77 16.47 5.71
CA GLN A 101 33.14 16.98 5.70
C GLN A 101 34.18 16.33 6.63
N THR A 102 35.28 15.96 5.98
CA THR A 102 36.58 15.43 6.40
C THR A 102 37.22 16.09 7.65
N PRO A 103 38.28 15.45 8.19
CA PRO A 103 39.59 16.02 7.89
C PRO A 103 40.43 15.05 7.05
N ALA A 104 41.24 15.65 6.18
CA ALA A 104 42.04 15.00 5.17
C ALA A 104 43.07 14.06 5.80
N ILE A 105 43.03 12.79 5.41
CA ILE A 105 44.24 11.95 5.44
C ILE A 105 44.99 12.35 4.18
N ILE A 106 46.08 13.08 4.34
CA ILE A 106 47.02 13.38 3.26
C ILE A 106 47.71 12.04 2.96
N VAL A 107 47.14 11.28 2.02
CA VAL A 107 47.82 10.15 1.41
C VAL A 107 48.43 10.68 0.12
N ASP A 108 49.74 10.50 -0.01
CA ASP A 108 50.52 11.04 -1.10
C ASP A 108 50.03 10.41 -2.44
N PRO A 109 49.50 11.21 -3.38
CA PRO A 109 48.89 10.68 -4.61
C PRO A 109 49.89 9.88 -5.47
N GLU A 110 51.19 10.12 -5.31
CA GLU A 110 52.24 9.39 -6.00
C GLU A 110 52.38 7.94 -5.49
N GLU A 111 52.19 7.70 -4.20
CA GLU A 111 52.20 6.34 -3.64
C GLU A 111 50.98 5.52 -4.12
N ILE A 112 49.82 6.17 -4.26
CA ILE A 112 48.62 5.54 -4.80
C ILE A 112 48.80 5.21 -6.28
N ALA A 113 49.38 6.11 -7.06
CA ALA A 113 49.66 5.87 -8.46
C ALA A 113 50.65 4.71 -8.65
N LYS A 114 51.70 4.65 -7.82
CA LYS A 114 52.70 3.59 -7.85
C LYS A 114 52.11 2.23 -7.46
N THR A 115 51.34 2.17 -6.38
CA THR A 115 50.68 0.93 -5.94
C THR A 115 49.65 0.42 -6.95
N LEU A 116 48.90 1.31 -7.60
CA LEU A 116 47.98 0.93 -8.69
C LEU A 116 48.73 0.43 -9.92
N HIS A 117 49.83 1.07 -10.30
CA HIS A 117 50.65 0.63 -11.42
C HIS A 117 51.26 -0.77 -11.16
N ASP A 118 51.78 -1.00 -9.96
CA ASP A 118 52.34 -2.30 -9.56
C ASP A 118 51.27 -3.39 -9.52
N ALA A 119 50.07 -3.08 -9.02
CA ALA A 119 48.93 -4.01 -9.03
C ALA A 119 48.49 -4.35 -10.46
N GLN A 120 48.47 -3.38 -11.37
CA GLN A 120 48.16 -3.61 -12.79
C GLN A 120 49.23 -4.46 -13.48
N ALA A 121 50.51 -4.26 -13.17
CA ALA A 121 51.60 -5.05 -13.70
C ALA A 121 51.51 -6.52 -13.22
N LEU A 122 51.20 -6.73 -11.93
CA LEU A 122 50.95 -8.07 -11.38
C LEU A 122 49.76 -8.74 -12.08
N PHE A 123 48.65 -8.04 -12.25
CA PHE A 123 47.48 -8.57 -12.96
C PHE A 123 47.81 -9.00 -14.39
N ARG A 124 48.53 -8.16 -15.15
CA ARG A 124 48.94 -8.50 -16.52
C ARG A 124 49.88 -9.71 -16.55
N ARG A 125 50.76 -9.85 -15.56
CA ARG A 125 51.68 -11.00 -15.45
C ARG A 125 50.93 -12.30 -15.14
N VAL A 126 49.95 -12.24 -14.23
CA VAL A 126 49.08 -13.39 -13.91
C VAL A 126 48.28 -13.81 -15.14
N LEU A 127 47.65 -12.86 -15.84
CA LEU A 127 46.90 -13.15 -17.06
C LEU A 127 47.80 -13.76 -18.15
N ALA A 128 49.03 -13.26 -18.31
CA ALA A 128 49.99 -13.81 -19.25
C ALA A 128 50.48 -15.22 -18.86
N SER A 129 50.59 -15.52 -17.55
CA SER A 129 50.91 -16.88 -17.09
C SER A 129 49.75 -17.86 -17.33
N MET A 130 48.51 -17.42 -17.14
CA MET A 130 47.33 -18.25 -17.41
C MET A 130 47.19 -18.52 -18.92
N SER A 131 47.43 -17.53 -19.76
CA SER A 131 47.41 -17.71 -21.22
C SER A 131 48.51 -18.65 -21.76
N LYS A 132 49.60 -18.87 -21.02
CA LYS A 132 50.68 -19.79 -21.41
C LYS A 132 50.47 -21.22 -20.92
N ALA A 133 49.57 -21.45 -19.96
CA ALA A 133 49.24 -22.78 -19.44
C ALA A 133 48.25 -23.55 -20.34
N ASP A 134 47.60 -22.87 -21.29
CA ASP A 134 46.65 -23.43 -22.27
C ASP A 134 47.30 -23.82 -23.62
N LYS A 135 48.62 -24.05 -23.66
CA LYS A 135 49.34 -24.64 -24.81
C LYS A 135 50.20 -25.82 -24.35
#